data_AF-A0A4Q2ZD90-F1
#
_entry.id   AF-A0A4Q2ZD90-F1
#
_cell.length_a   1.000
_cell.length_b   1.000
_cell.length_c   1.000
_cell.angle_alpha   90.00
_cell.angle_beta   90.00
_cell.angle_gamma   90.00
#
_symmetry.space_group_name_H-M   'P 1'
#
loop_
_entity.id
_entity.type
_entity.pdbx_description
1 polymer ?
#
loop_
_entity_poly.entity_id
_entity_poly.type
_entity_poly.pdbx_seq_one_letter_code
_entity_poly.pdbx_strand_id
1 'polypeptide(L)'
;DYLKAAPWKEGDREITLSAERMAEFEAAEEFILTVTANGFGKRTSAFEYRRTNRGGQGITNIVSSDRNGPVVASFPAHNGEQLMLVTDQAKLIRTTVGSVRVTGRNTQGVILFRVADNEHVVSAARIEESEDEAEVNLGEGAVAGEPIPDGDTGEDLAAGPADGE
;
A
#
# COMPACT_ATOMS: atom_id res chain seq x y z
N ASP A 1 -5.00 -27.75 7.84
CA ASP A 1 -4.10 -28.04 8.98
C ASP A 1 -2.83 -27.20 9.01
N TYR A 2 -2.15 -26.99 7.88
CA TYR A 2 -1.00 -26.07 7.80
C TYR A 2 -1.23 -24.70 8.47
N LEU A 3 -2.33 -24.00 8.14
CA LEU A 3 -2.66 -22.69 8.73
C LEU A 3 -2.82 -22.67 10.26
N LYS A 4 -3.01 -23.82 10.91
CA LYS A 4 -3.07 -23.90 12.37
C LYS A 4 -1.67 -23.81 12.96
N ALA A 5 -0.68 -24.44 12.33
CA ALA A 5 0.71 -24.52 12.79
C ALA A 5 1.71 -23.71 11.95
N ALA A 6 1.22 -22.77 11.12
CA ALA A 6 2.07 -21.99 10.24
C ALA A 6 3.09 -21.14 11.02
N PRO A 7 4.34 -21.05 10.56
CA PRO A 7 5.47 -20.49 11.32
C PRO A 7 5.31 -18.99 11.66
N TRP A 8 4.51 -18.26 10.88
CA TRP A 8 4.24 -16.84 11.07
C TRP A 8 3.13 -16.53 12.10
N LYS A 9 2.41 -17.54 12.61
CA LYS A 9 1.39 -17.34 13.64
C LYS A 9 2.01 -17.50 15.02
N GLU A 10 2.00 -16.42 15.81
CA GLU A 10 2.40 -16.45 17.22
C GLU A 10 1.50 -17.40 18.05
N GLY A 11 2.12 -18.23 18.89
CA GLY A 11 1.46 -19.11 19.87
C GLY A 11 1.91 -20.57 19.77
N ASP A 12 1.86 -21.29 20.91
CA ASP A 12 2.14 -22.73 20.96
C ASP A 12 0.94 -23.51 20.39
N ARG A 13 1.16 -24.27 19.32
CA ARG A 13 0.09 -24.96 18.59
C ARG A 13 0.56 -26.32 18.10
N GLU A 14 -0.36 -27.26 18.16
CA GLU A 14 -0.11 -28.64 17.77
C GLU A 14 0.18 -28.74 16.26
N ILE A 15 1.38 -29.20 15.94
CA ILE A 15 1.79 -29.49 14.56
C ILE A 15 1.22 -30.86 14.19
N THR A 16 0.17 -30.87 13.37
CA THR A 16 -0.51 -32.10 12.97
C THR A 16 0.01 -32.69 11.65
N LEU A 17 0.88 -31.97 10.93
CA LEU A 17 1.44 -32.39 9.64
C LEU A 17 2.90 -32.86 9.79
N SER A 18 3.36 -33.75 8.91
CA SER A 18 4.78 -34.13 8.85
C SER A 18 5.65 -32.93 8.45
N ALA A 19 6.92 -32.93 8.86
CA ALA A 19 7.86 -31.85 8.54
C ALA A 19 8.02 -31.64 7.03
N GLU A 20 8.10 -32.72 6.25
CA GLU A 20 8.18 -32.65 4.78
C GLU A 20 6.96 -31.95 4.18
N ARG A 21 5.75 -32.30 4.66
CA ARG A 21 4.52 -31.69 4.16
C ARG A 21 4.37 -30.23 4.59
N MET A 22 4.86 -29.88 5.78
CA MET A 22 4.93 -28.48 6.22
C MET A 22 5.84 -27.65 5.32
N ALA A 23 7.04 -28.15 5.00
CA ALA A 23 7.98 -27.47 4.13
C ALA A 23 7.43 -27.28 2.71
N GLU A 24 6.71 -28.26 2.17
CA GLU A 24 6.04 -28.14 0.86
C GLU A 24 5.00 -27.01 0.84
N PHE A 25 4.15 -26.94 1.88
CA PHE A 25 3.16 -25.86 1.98
C PHE A 25 3.81 -24.50 2.21
N GLU A 26 4.86 -24.43 3.01
CA GLU A 26 5.60 -23.18 3.23
C GLU A 26 6.25 -22.68 1.94
N ALA A 27 6.84 -23.56 1.13
CA ALA A 27 7.43 -23.21 -0.15
C ALA A 27 6.39 -22.76 -1.20
N ALA A 28 5.17 -23.27 -1.11
CA ALA A 28 4.05 -22.91 -1.99
C ALA A 28 3.17 -21.77 -1.44
N GLU A 29 3.51 -21.19 -0.29
CA GLU A 29 2.72 -20.16 0.34
C GLU A 29 2.87 -18.82 -0.40
N GLU A 30 1.73 -18.19 -0.68
CA GLU A 30 1.66 -16.84 -1.20
C GLU A 30 0.92 -15.94 -0.23
N PHE A 31 1.29 -14.66 -0.18
CA PHE A 31 0.62 -13.69 0.68
C PHE A 31 -0.10 -12.65 -0.17
N ILE A 32 -1.34 -12.36 0.20
CA ILE A 32 -2.12 -11.27 -0.37
C ILE A 32 -1.97 -10.05 0.53
N LEU A 33 -1.39 -8.99 0.01
CA LEU A 33 -1.38 -7.68 0.64
C LEU A 33 -2.72 -6.99 0.35
N THR A 34 -3.31 -6.39 1.38
CA THR A 34 -4.52 -5.57 1.24
C THR A 34 -4.29 -4.23 1.91
N VAL A 35 -4.63 -3.15 1.21
CA VAL A 35 -4.49 -1.76 1.66
C VAL A 35 -5.85 -1.07 1.62
N THR A 36 -6.12 -0.26 2.63
CA THR A 36 -7.37 0.50 2.79
C THR A 36 -7.11 2.00 2.75
N ALA A 37 -8.15 2.77 2.46
CA ALA A 37 -8.07 4.21 2.22
C ALA A 37 -7.48 4.99 3.40
N ASN A 38 -7.74 4.57 4.64
CA ASN A 38 -7.26 5.28 5.83
C ASN A 38 -5.87 4.82 6.29
N GLY A 39 -5.07 4.19 5.41
CA GLY A 39 -3.69 3.81 5.69
C GLY A 39 -3.52 2.54 6.52
N PHE A 40 -4.57 1.71 6.63
CA PHE A 40 -4.47 0.38 7.24
C PHE A 40 -4.25 -0.69 6.19
N GLY A 41 -3.61 -1.78 6.60
CA GLY A 41 -3.42 -2.92 5.75
C GLY A 41 -2.89 -4.13 6.48
N LYS A 42 -2.76 -5.23 5.74
CA LYS A 42 -2.27 -6.50 6.25
C LYS A 42 -1.86 -7.42 5.12
N ARG A 43 -1.06 -8.43 5.46
CA ARG A 43 -0.82 -9.59 4.63
C ARG A 43 -1.63 -10.77 5.14
N THR A 44 -2.24 -11.53 4.24
CA THR A 44 -2.99 -12.74 4.58
C THR A 44 -2.53 -13.88 3.69
N SER A 45 -2.29 -15.05 4.26
CA SER A 45 -1.94 -16.26 3.50
C SER A 45 -3.02 -16.59 2.47
N ALA A 46 -2.60 -16.93 1.25
CA ALA A 46 -3.48 -17.33 0.16
C ALA A 46 -4.25 -18.61 0.51
N PHE A 47 -3.68 -19.50 1.32
CA PHE A 47 -4.37 -20.70 1.80
C PHE A 47 -5.56 -20.40 2.69
N GLU A 48 -5.70 -19.20 3.26
CA GLU A 48 -6.93 -18.85 3.97
C GLU A 48 -8.13 -18.81 3.01
N TYR A 49 -7.94 -18.45 1.74
CA TYR A 49 -9.01 -18.25 0.76
C TYR A 49 -9.49 -19.57 0.15
N ARG A 50 -10.79 -19.83 0.26
CA ARG A 50 -11.40 -20.99 -0.40
C ARG A 50 -11.45 -20.75 -1.91
N ARG A 51 -11.19 -21.79 -2.69
CA ARG A 51 -11.51 -21.76 -4.12
C ARG A 51 -13.03 -21.66 -4.27
N THR A 52 -13.49 -20.73 -5.10
CA THR A 52 -14.92 -20.54 -5.40
C THR A 52 -15.10 -20.39 -6.90
N ASN A 53 -16.25 -20.85 -7.41
CA ASN A 53 -16.61 -20.65 -8.81
C ASN A 53 -17.03 -19.19 -9.06
N ARG A 54 -17.03 -18.78 -10.33
CA ARG A 54 -17.50 -17.45 -10.76
C ARG A 54 -18.99 -17.26 -10.42
N GLY A 55 -19.38 -16.02 -10.11
CA GLY A 55 -20.77 -15.63 -9.84
C GLY A 55 -21.27 -15.90 -8.41
N GLY A 56 -20.46 -16.51 -7.54
CA GLY A 56 -20.81 -16.69 -6.13
C GLY A 56 -20.54 -15.45 -5.27
N GLN A 57 -21.15 -15.39 -4.09
CA GLN A 57 -20.84 -14.38 -3.08
C GLN A 57 -19.39 -14.54 -2.60
N GLY A 58 -18.66 -13.42 -2.55
CA GLY A 58 -17.29 -13.36 -2.06
C GLY A 58 -17.18 -13.72 -0.57
N ILE A 59 -15.93 -13.78 -0.10
CA ILE A 59 -15.58 -14.00 1.31
C ILE A 59 -14.90 -12.75 1.85
N THR A 60 -15.03 -12.52 3.16
CA THR A 60 -14.39 -11.37 3.81
C THR A 60 -12.87 -11.45 3.66
N ASN A 61 -12.27 -10.37 3.15
CA ASN A 61 -10.83 -10.20 3.03
C ASN A 61 -10.23 -9.41 4.21
N ILE A 62 -10.90 -8.31 4.56
CA ILE A 62 -10.55 -7.40 5.65
C ILE A 62 -11.84 -6.80 6.20
N VAL A 63 -11.84 -6.43 7.48
CA VAL A 63 -12.96 -5.68 8.07
C VAL A 63 -12.83 -4.21 7.67
N SER A 64 -13.67 -3.75 6.75
CA SER A 64 -13.77 -2.34 6.32
C SER A 64 -14.68 -1.55 7.26
N SER A 65 -14.22 -1.30 8.49
CA SER A 65 -14.88 -0.40 9.43
C SER A 65 -14.64 1.06 9.05
N ASP A 66 -15.35 2.00 9.69
CA ASP A 66 -15.13 3.45 9.51
C ASP A 66 -13.68 3.87 9.75
N ARG A 67 -13.00 3.18 10.68
CA ARG A 67 -11.56 3.36 10.93
C ARG A 67 -10.73 3.04 9.67
N ASN A 68 -11.01 1.94 9.00
CA ASN A 68 -10.22 1.45 7.87
C ASN A 68 -10.59 2.15 6.55
N GLY A 69 -11.87 2.44 6.36
CA GLY A 69 -12.40 2.87 5.08
C GLY A 69 -12.43 1.73 4.04
N PRO A 70 -12.71 2.08 2.78
CA PRO A 70 -12.77 1.10 1.69
C PRO A 70 -11.40 0.50 1.38
N VAL A 71 -11.41 -0.68 0.76
CA VAL A 71 -10.21 -1.31 0.21
C VAL A 71 -9.82 -0.57 -1.07
N VAL A 72 -8.56 -0.15 -1.15
CA VAL A 72 -8.01 0.55 -2.32
C VAL A 72 -7.33 -0.44 -3.25
N ALA A 73 -6.56 -1.38 -2.70
CA ALA A 73 -5.84 -2.36 -3.48
C ALA A 73 -5.70 -3.69 -2.74
N SER A 74 -5.68 -4.77 -3.50
CA SER A 74 -5.33 -6.09 -3.01
C SER A 74 -4.61 -6.88 -4.10
N PHE A 75 -3.41 -7.36 -3.81
CA PHE A 75 -2.57 -8.07 -4.76
C PHE A 75 -1.61 -9.05 -4.05
N PRO A 76 -1.12 -10.10 -4.75
CA PRO A 76 -0.05 -10.95 -4.26
C PRO A 76 1.21 -10.12 -3.99
N ALA A 77 1.87 -10.36 -2.87
CA ALA A 77 3.09 -9.66 -2.51
C ALA A 77 4.09 -10.59 -1.81
N HIS A 78 5.37 -10.40 -2.12
CA HIS A 78 6.47 -11.22 -1.65
C HIS A 78 7.37 -10.45 -0.68
N ASN A 79 8.14 -11.19 0.12
CA ASN A 79 9.21 -10.59 0.93
C ASN A 79 10.30 -10.08 -0.01
N GLY A 80 10.87 -8.90 0.29
CA GLY A 80 11.82 -8.22 -0.60
C GLY A 80 11.17 -7.26 -1.60
N GLU A 81 9.84 -7.23 -1.71
CA GLU A 81 9.15 -6.21 -2.50
C GLU A 81 8.88 -4.96 -1.66
N GLN A 82 8.66 -3.84 -2.35
CA GLN A 82 8.23 -2.59 -1.77
C GLN A 82 6.80 -2.23 -2.17
N LEU A 83 6.16 -1.45 -1.30
CA LEU A 83 4.84 -0.89 -1.48
C LEU A 83 4.97 0.62 -1.60
N MET A 84 4.45 1.16 -2.70
CA MET A 84 4.29 2.59 -2.93
C MET A 84 2.81 2.96 -2.75
N LEU A 85 2.53 3.96 -1.94
CA LEU A 85 1.18 4.47 -1.69
C LEU A 85 1.10 5.92 -2.13
N VAL A 86 -0.02 6.29 -2.73
CA VAL A 86 -0.30 7.65 -3.17
C VAL A 86 -1.59 8.13 -2.50
N THR A 87 -1.55 9.32 -1.90
CA THR A 87 -2.74 9.98 -1.33
C THR A 87 -3.33 11.01 -2.27
N ASP A 88 -4.56 11.42 -2.00
CA ASP A 88 -5.25 12.52 -2.71
C ASP A 88 -4.55 13.88 -2.56
N GLN A 89 -3.71 14.03 -1.54
CA GLN A 89 -2.88 15.23 -1.30
C GLN A 89 -1.47 15.11 -1.91
N ALA A 90 -1.30 14.23 -2.90
CA ALA A 90 -0.03 14.00 -3.62
C ALA A 90 1.14 13.57 -2.72
N LYS A 91 0.88 12.94 -1.57
CA LYS A 91 1.94 12.33 -0.75
C LYS A 91 2.28 10.95 -1.28
N LEU A 92 3.57 10.71 -1.45
CA LEU A 92 4.14 9.42 -1.82
C LEU A 92 4.79 8.78 -0.61
N ILE A 93 4.40 7.54 -0.32
CA ILE A 93 4.89 6.79 0.84
C ILE A 93 5.40 5.44 0.36
N ARG A 94 6.68 5.18 0.60
CA ARG A 94 7.36 3.93 0.27
C ARG A 94 7.59 3.13 1.55
N THR A 95 7.23 1.86 1.56
CA THR A 95 7.46 0.95 2.70
C THR A 95 7.73 -0.47 2.20
N THR A 96 8.56 -1.23 2.92
CA THR A 96 8.85 -2.62 2.56
C THR A 96 7.66 -3.52 2.91
N VAL A 97 7.26 -4.40 1.99
CA VAL A 97 6.16 -5.36 2.19
C VAL A 97 6.41 -6.27 3.40
N GLY A 98 7.67 -6.64 3.64
CA GLY A 98 8.10 -7.45 4.78
C GLY A 98 7.73 -6.88 6.15
N SER A 99 7.59 -5.55 6.27
CA SER A 99 7.21 -4.89 7.53
C SER A 99 5.72 -5.06 7.88
N VAL A 100 4.89 -5.39 6.89
CA VAL A 100 3.44 -5.49 7.07
C VAL A 100 3.09 -6.77 7.81
N ARG A 101 2.31 -6.66 8.90
CA ARG A 101 1.93 -7.82 9.72
C ARG A 101 1.12 -8.84 8.92
N VAL A 102 1.47 -10.11 9.07
CA VAL A 102 0.66 -11.23 8.58
C VAL A 102 -0.45 -11.54 9.58
N THR A 103 -1.70 -11.51 9.16
CA THR A 103 -2.86 -11.82 10.00
C THR A 103 -3.94 -12.54 9.19
N GLY A 104 -4.92 -13.15 9.86
CA GLY A 104 -6.01 -13.83 9.16
C GLY A 104 -6.97 -12.87 8.44
N ARG A 105 -7.90 -13.41 7.65
CA ARG A 105 -8.85 -12.61 6.83
C ARG A 105 -9.84 -11.75 7.63
N ASN A 106 -10.42 -12.28 8.70
CA ASN A 106 -11.45 -11.53 9.45
C ASN A 106 -10.82 -10.65 10.54
N THR A 107 -9.99 -9.70 10.12
CA THR A 107 -9.26 -8.77 11.00
C THR A 107 -9.26 -7.38 10.37
N GLN A 108 -8.99 -6.35 11.18
CA GLN A 108 -8.84 -4.96 10.72
C GLN A 108 -7.45 -4.66 10.15
N GLY A 109 -6.45 -5.53 10.39
CA GLY A 109 -5.06 -5.27 10.02
C GLY A 109 -4.37 -4.27 10.96
N VAL A 110 -3.24 -3.74 10.48
CA VAL A 110 -2.36 -2.82 11.21
C VAL A 110 -2.24 -1.48 10.47
N ILE A 111 -1.69 -0.47 11.15
CA ILE A 111 -1.37 0.81 10.53
C ILE A 111 -0.16 0.59 9.62
N LEU A 112 -0.30 0.86 8.33
CA LEU A 112 0.85 0.96 7.41
C LEU A 112 1.47 2.35 7.52
N PHE A 113 0.62 3.37 7.56
CA PHE A 113 1.01 4.75 7.80
C PHE A 113 -0.17 5.55 8.35
N ARG A 114 0.10 6.71 8.94
CA ARG A 114 -0.95 7.61 9.45
C ARG A 114 -1.30 8.62 8.36
N VAL A 115 -2.54 8.59 7.94
CA VAL A 115 -3.10 9.60 7.04
C VAL A 115 -3.50 10.83 7.87
N ALA A 116 -3.37 12.04 7.31
CA ALA A 116 -3.88 13.24 7.97
C ALA A 116 -5.42 13.31 7.90
N ASP A 117 -6.00 14.26 8.64
CA ASP A 117 -7.44 14.52 8.56
C ASP A 117 -7.83 14.96 7.15
N ASN A 118 -8.93 14.40 6.62
CA ASN A 118 -9.43 14.61 5.25
C ASN A 118 -8.45 14.22 4.13
N GLU A 119 -7.45 13.40 4.41
CA GLU A 119 -6.60 12.79 3.39
C GLU A 119 -6.92 11.28 3.32
N HIS A 120 -6.73 10.67 2.15
CA HIS A 120 -6.91 9.23 1.98
C HIS A 120 -6.00 8.66 0.88
N VAL A 121 -5.67 7.38 1.00
CA VAL A 121 -4.98 6.62 -0.06
C VAL A 121 -5.92 6.51 -1.25
N VAL A 122 -5.43 6.92 -2.41
CA VAL A 122 -6.14 6.78 -3.69
C VAL A 122 -5.56 5.65 -4.54
N SER A 123 -4.28 5.33 -4.37
CA SER A 123 -3.61 4.29 -5.13
C SER A 123 -2.51 3.59 -4.32
N ALA A 124 -2.27 2.33 -4.67
CA ALA A 124 -1.19 1.52 -4.11
C ALA A 124 -0.58 0.68 -5.23
N ALA A 125 0.75 0.64 -5.30
CA ALA A 125 1.51 -0.13 -6.26
C ALA A 125 2.59 -0.96 -5.56
N ARG A 126 2.79 -2.18 -6.04
CA ARG A 126 3.95 -3.03 -5.74
C ARG A 126 5.13 -2.60 -6.60
N ILE A 127 6.31 -2.57 -6.01
CA ILE A 127 7.59 -2.38 -6.70
C ILE A 127 8.46 -3.60 -6.36
N GLU A 128 8.98 -4.25 -7.39
CA GLU A 128 9.98 -5.30 -7.23
C GLU A 128 11.33 -4.64 -6.95
N GLU A 129 12.07 -5.08 -5.92
CA GLU A 129 13.43 -4.58 -5.71
C GLU A 129 14.37 -5.21 -6.75
N SER A 130 14.87 -4.40 -7.67
CA SER A 130 16.05 -4.71 -8.48
C SER A 130 17.28 -4.09 -7.81
N GLU A 131 18.42 -4.78 -7.86
CA GLU A 131 19.68 -4.31 -7.26
C GLU A 131 20.16 -2.95 -7.82
N ASP A 132 19.63 -2.54 -8.99
CA ASP A 132 19.99 -1.32 -9.71
C ASP A 132 19.24 -0.05 -9.25
N GLU A 133 18.16 -0.16 -8.48
CA GLU A 133 17.28 0.97 -8.13
C GLU A 133 17.53 1.55 -6.71
N ALA A 134 18.55 1.07 -6.01
CA ALA A 134 18.82 1.42 -4.62
C ALA A 134 19.47 2.82 -4.41
N GLU A 135 19.92 3.50 -5.45
CA GLU A 135 20.56 4.81 -5.34
C GLU A 135 19.68 5.96 -5.89
N VAL A 136 18.76 6.45 -5.05
CA VAL A 136 18.26 7.83 -5.17
C VAL A 136 18.69 8.59 -3.91
N ASN A 137 19.86 9.19 -3.99
CA ASN A 137 20.39 10.10 -2.99
C ASN A 137 19.64 11.43 -3.13
N LEU A 138 18.62 11.66 -2.29
CA LEU A 138 17.97 12.97 -2.13
C LEU A 138 18.94 13.91 -1.37
N GLY A 139 20.05 14.26 -2.01
CA GLY A 139 20.93 15.31 -1.52
C GLY A 139 20.15 16.64 -1.54
N GLU A 140 20.07 17.30 -0.38
CA GLU A 140 19.54 18.65 -0.22
C GLU A 140 20.34 19.64 -1.07
N GLY A 141 19.95 19.78 -2.34
CA GLY A 141 20.37 20.86 -3.21
C GLY A 141 19.42 22.03 -3.03
N ALA A 142 19.80 23.00 -2.19
CA ALA A 142 19.14 24.30 -2.13
C ALA A 142 19.15 24.92 -3.55
N VAL A 143 17.97 25.10 -4.14
CA VAL A 143 17.81 25.84 -5.39
C VAL A 143 17.93 27.34 -5.10
N ALA A 144 19.17 27.83 -5.01
CA ALA A 144 19.45 29.26 -5.17
C ALA A 144 19.36 29.58 -6.67
N GLY A 145 18.16 29.88 -7.16
CA GLY A 145 17.98 30.47 -8.48
C GLY A 145 18.35 31.94 -8.43
N GLU A 146 19.43 32.34 -9.11
CA GLU A 146 19.71 33.76 -9.37
C GLU A 146 18.61 34.36 -10.26
N PRO A 147 18.17 35.61 -10.01
CA PRO A 147 17.18 36.26 -10.86
C PRO A 147 17.78 36.59 -12.23
N ILE A 148 17.06 36.24 -13.29
CA ILE A 148 17.41 36.57 -14.69
C ILE A 148 17.15 38.07 -14.91
N PRO A 149 18.15 38.88 -15.30
CA PRO A 149 17.96 40.29 -15.57
C PRO A 149 17.57 40.48 -17.04
N ASP A 150 16.27 40.43 -17.33
CA ASP A 150 15.58 41.08 -18.47
C ASP A 150 14.27 40.34 -18.81
N GLY A 151 13.38 40.26 -17.84
CA GLY A 151 11.97 39.95 -18.10
C GLY A 151 11.26 41.23 -18.56
N ASP A 152 11.17 41.43 -19.87
CA ASP A 152 10.31 42.45 -20.47
C ASP A 152 8.84 42.18 -20.11
N THR A 153 8.31 42.91 -19.13
CA THR A 153 6.88 42.93 -18.83
C THR A 153 6.19 43.79 -19.88
N GLY A 154 5.69 43.13 -20.93
CA GLY A 154 4.82 43.76 -21.92
C GLY A 154 3.66 44.51 -21.27
N GLU A 155 3.41 45.72 -21.75
CA GLU A 155 2.41 46.65 -21.23
C GLU A 155 0.99 46.03 -21.21
N ASP A 156 0.35 46.13 -20.05
CA ASP A 156 -1.04 45.79 -19.81
C ASP A 156 -1.97 46.75 -20.58
N LEU A 157 -2.57 46.29 -21.67
CA LEU A 157 -3.49 47.05 -22.53
C LEU A 157 -4.98 46.77 -22.22
N ALA A 158 -5.35 46.45 -20.98
CA ALA A 158 -6.75 46.29 -20.60
C ALA A 158 -7.36 47.57 -20.01
N ALA A 159 -7.42 48.65 -20.81
CA ALA A 159 -8.31 49.77 -20.50
C ALA A 159 -9.76 49.40 -20.89
N GLY A 160 -10.58 49.05 -19.89
CA GLY A 160 -12.02 48.89 -20.07
C GLY A 160 -12.70 50.23 -20.44
N PRO A 161 -13.74 50.24 -21.28
CA PRO A 161 -14.36 51.47 -21.76
C PRO A 161 -15.08 52.22 -20.62
N ALA A 162 -14.96 53.55 -20.66
CA ALA A 162 -15.64 54.49 -19.78
C ALA A 162 -17.10 54.73 -20.23
N ASP A 163 -17.97 54.80 -19.22
CA ASP A 163 -19.30 55.43 -19.14
C ASP A 163 -20.41 55.01 -20.12
N GLY A 164 -21.55 54.63 -19.53
CA GLY A 164 -22.87 54.59 -20.15
C GLY A 164 -23.95 54.75 -19.07
N GLU A 165 -24.84 55.72 -19.28
CA GLU A 165 -25.95 56.23 -18.44
C GLU A 165 -26.78 55.21 -17.64
#